data_AF-A0A4S8PRM3-F1
#
_entry.id   AF-A0A4S8PRM3-F1
#
_cell.length_a   1.000
_cell.length_b   1.000
_cell.length_c   1.000
_cell.angle_alpha   90.00
_cell.angle_beta   90.00
_cell.angle_gamma   90.00
#
_symmetry.space_group_name_H-M   'P 1'
#
loop_
_entity.id
_entity.type
_entity.pdbx_description
1 polymer ?
#
loop_
_entity_poly.entity_id
_entity_poly.type
_entity_poly.pdbx_seq_one_letter_code
_entity_poly.pdbx_strand_id
1 'polypeptide(L)'
;YLAKKLGVTIRIDVVAKATAALMDTAKASRKSSNQYRMAVYTFGEKAEDTKLLEVSSLTDNLDQVQTKASKIGLMSIPWQGYDNDQQTDFDRALKNIGNLMGTAGTGASAGSPEKILFFVSDGVGDAYKPSTCTKKTTSGRCQEPIDTTQCEVLKNKGYRIAVLYTTYLPLPTNDWYKKWISPFQSEIPTRMQSCASPGLYFEVSPSQGIEDAMNALFLKIVSTPRLAS
;
A
#
# COMPACT_ATOMS: atom_id res chain seq x y z
N TYR A 1 -1.24 -15.11 -15.20
CA TYR A 1 -1.36 -16.59 -15.24
C TYR A 1 -0.06 -17.32 -15.55
N LEU A 2 0.77 -16.83 -16.49
CA LEU A 2 2.03 -17.48 -16.86
C LEU A 2 3.01 -17.64 -15.69
N ALA A 3 3.29 -16.58 -14.92
CA ALA A 3 4.20 -16.65 -13.75
C ALA A 3 3.78 -17.71 -12.73
N LYS A 4 2.47 -17.76 -12.38
CA LYS A 4 1.90 -18.79 -11.50
C LYS A 4 2.07 -20.21 -12.08
N LYS A 5 1.82 -20.39 -13.38
CA LYS A 5 2.02 -21.68 -14.06
C LYS A 5 3.50 -22.12 -14.05
N LEU A 6 4.42 -21.16 -14.10
CA LEU A 6 5.87 -21.40 -14.07
C LEU A 6 6.45 -21.49 -12.65
N GLY A 7 5.62 -21.39 -11.59
CA GLY A 7 6.10 -21.39 -10.21
C GLY A 7 6.98 -20.19 -9.85
N VAL A 8 6.90 -19.10 -10.62
CA VAL A 8 7.71 -17.90 -10.40
C VAL A 8 7.08 -17.08 -9.29
N THR A 9 7.85 -16.84 -8.22
CA THR A 9 7.50 -15.87 -7.18
C THR A 9 7.48 -14.47 -7.77
N ILE A 10 6.34 -13.79 -7.66
CA ILE A 10 6.18 -12.40 -8.08
C ILE A 10 6.09 -11.47 -6.87
N ARG A 11 6.28 -10.16 -7.07
CA ARG A 11 6.33 -9.17 -5.98
C ARG A 11 5.13 -9.26 -5.03
N ILE A 12 3.94 -9.46 -5.57
CA ILE A 12 2.72 -9.56 -4.78
C ILE A 12 2.70 -10.80 -3.88
N ASP A 13 3.35 -11.91 -4.27
CA ASP A 13 3.46 -13.09 -3.42
C ASP A 13 4.36 -12.78 -2.21
N VAL A 14 5.44 -12.03 -2.43
CA VAL A 14 6.35 -11.58 -1.37
C VAL A 14 5.64 -10.58 -0.43
N VAL A 15 4.87 -9.64 -0.97
CA VAL A 15 4.07 -8.69 -0.17
C VAL A 15 2.97 -9.41 0.62
N ALA A 16 2.29 -10.40 0.02
CA ALA A 16 1.28 -11.22 0.70
C ALA A 16 1.90 -12.00 1.87
N LYS A 17 3.06 -12.63 1.64
CA LYS A 17 3.82 -13.32 2.69
C LYS A 17 4.25 -12.36 3.81
N ALA A 18 4.82 -11.21 3.46
CA ALA A 18 5.25 -10.22 4.44
C ALA A 18 4.09 -9.65 5.26
N THR A 19 2.93 -9.42 4.63
CA THR A 19 1.70 -8.99 5.32
C THR A 19 1.19 -10.06 6.28
N ALA A 20 1.27 -11.34 5.89
CA ALA A 20 0.91 -12.45 6.76
C ALA A 20 1.90 -12.59 7.93
N ALA A 21 3.21 -12.52 7.68
CA ALA A 21 4.26 -12.60 8.70
C ALA A 21 4.17 -11.44 9.72
N LEU A 22 3.70 -10.26 9.28
CA LEU A 22 3.46 -9.13 10.18
C LEU A 22 2.48 -9.49 11.31
N MET A 23 1.50 -10.37 11.06
CA MET A 23 0.57 -10.82 12.09
C MET A 23 1.27 -11.61 13.19
N ASP A 24 2.29 -12.41 12.86
CA ASP A 24 3.11 -13.12 13.85
C ASP A 24 3.90 -12.14 14.71
N THR A 25 4.53 -11.13 14.10
CA THR A 25 5.22 -10.04 14.81
C THR A 25 4.27 -9.26 15.74
N ALA A 26 3.06 -8.97 15.26
CA ALA A 26 2.03 -8.31 16.07
C ALA A 26 1.56 -9.16 17.24
N LYS A 27 1.35 -10.48 17.05
CA LYS A 27 1.01 -11.42 18.12
C LYS A 27 2.14 -11.56 19.14
N ALA A 28 3.40 -11.57 18.70
CA ALA A 28 4.56 -11.71 19.58
C ALA A 28 4.87 -10.45 20.39
N SER A 29 4.57 -9.27 19.83
CA SER A 29 4.87 -7.98 20.46
C SER A 29 3.71 -7.37 21.27
N ARG A 30 2.49 -7.92 21.17
CA ARG A 30 1.34 -7.41 21.93
C ARG A 30 1.46 -7.80 23.41
N LYS A 31 1.12 -6.86 24.29
CA LYS A 31 0.97 -7.02 25.73
C LYS A 31 -0.40 -7.58 26.13
N SER A 32 -1.41 -7.38 25.29
CA SER A 32 -2.75 -7.98 25.45
C SER A 32 -3.28 -8.48 24.11
N SER A 33 -4.16 -9.48 24.14
CA SER A 33 -4.73 -10.09 22.93
C SER A 33 -5.43 -9.09 22.02
N ASN A 34 -6.09 -8.09 22.60
CA ASN A 34 -6.86 -7.06 21.91
C ASN A 34 -6.09 -5.75 21.65
N GLN A 35 -4.77 -5.71 21.88
CA GLN A 35 -3.99 -4.48 21.72
C GLN A 35 -3.98 -3.98 20.26
N TYR A 36 -3.98 -4.90 19.31
CA TYR A 36 -3.95 -4.60 17.88
C TYR A 36 -5.20 -5.15 17.21
N ARG A 37 -5.79 -4.34 16.33
CA ARG A 37 -6.82 -4.76 15.38
C ARG A 37 -6.33 -4.43 13.98
N MET A 38 -6.44 -5.40 13.07
CA MET A 38 -5.92 -5.26 11.72
C MET A 38 -6.99 -5.62 10.70
N ALA A 39 -7.01 -4.84 9.62
CA ALA A 39 -7.79 -5.08 8.41
C ALA A 39 -6.82 -5.05 7.23
N VAL A 40 -7.16 -5.77 6.16
CA VAL A 40 -6.30 -5.84 4.97
C VAL A 40 -7.15 -5.55 3.74
N TYR A 41 -6.65 -4.67 2.89
CA TYR A 41 -7.32 -4.25 1.67
C TYR A 41 -6.35 -4.33 0.48
N THR A 42 -6.89 -4.58 -0.72
CA THR A 42 -6.16 -4.52 -1.99
C THR A 42 -6.91 -3.63 -2.99
N PHE A 43 -6.32 -3.36 -4.15
CA PHE A 43 -6.92 -2.50 -5.19
C PHE A 43 -7.93 -3.25 -6.07
N GLY A 44 -8.25 -4.49 -5.70
CA GLY A 44 -9.17 -5.37 -6.39
C GLY A 44 -8.56 -6.76 -6.58
N GLU A 45 -9.40 -7.69 -7.01
CA GLU A 45 -9.00 -9.04 -7.42
C GLU A 45 -8.98 -9.18 -8.94
N LYS A 46 -9.81 -8.39 -9.64
CA LYS A 46 -10.00 -8.42 -11.09
C LYS A 46 -9.98 -7.01 -11.67
N ALA A 47 -9.40 -6.81 -12.84
CA ALA A 47 -9.35 -5.53 -13.52
C ALA A 47 -10.75 -5.00 -13.88
N GLU A 48 -11.69 -5.91 -14.08
CA GLU A 48 -13.08 -5.60 -14.41
C GLU A 48 -13.87 -5.03 -13.22
N ASP A 49 -13.34 -5.15 -12.00
CA ASP A 49 -13.96 -4.69 -10.76
C ASP A 49 -12.88 -4.06 -9.85
N THR A 50 -12.19 -3.04 -10.35
CA THR A 50 -11.21 -2.31 -9.54
C THR A 50 -11.91 -1.54 -8.42
N LYS A 51 -11.51 -1.81 -7.18
CA LYS A 51 -12.08 -1.21 -5.98
C LYS A 51 -11.14 -1.41 -4.80
N LEU A 52 -11.38 -0.68 -3.71
CA LEU A 52 -10.75 -1.03 -2.44
C LEU A 52 -11.41 -2.32 -1.91
N LEU A 53 -10.84 -3.47 -2.23
CA LEU A 53 -11.36 -4.78 -1.87
C LEU A 53 -10.93 -5.13 -0.45
N GLU A 54 -11.91 -5.44 0.42
CA GLU A 54 -11.63 -5.99 1.74
C GLU A 54 -11.19 -7.45 1.63
N VAL A 55 -9.94 -7.72 2.00
CA VAL A 55 -9.40 -9.09 2.14
C VAL A 55 -9.71 -9.64 3.52
N SER A 56 -9.53 -8.81 4.55
CA SER A 56 -9.94 -9.11 5.92
C SER A 56 -10.53 -7.87 6.57
N SER A 57 -11.72 -8.02 7.15
CA SER A 57 -12.33 -7.02 8.02
C SER A 57 -11.47 -6.77 9.26
N LEU A 58 -11.67 -5.61 9.88
CA LEU A 58 -10.98 -5.20 11.10
C LEU A 58 -11.29 -6.14 12.26
N THR A 59 -10.28 -6.83 12.77
CA THR A 59 -10.41 -7.80 13.86
C THR A 59 -9.15 -7.88 14.71
N ASP A 60 -9.25 -8.33 15.96
CA ASP A 60 -8.12 -8.70 16.83
C ASP A 60 -7.72 -10.19 16.69
N ASN A 61 -8.49 -10.96 15.91
CA ASN A 61 -8.11 -12.31 15.50
C ASN A 61 -7.04 -12.27 14.39
N LEU A 62 -5.78 -12.10 14.81
CA LEU A 62 -4.65 -11.97 13.89
C LEU A 62 -4.34 -13.24 13.08
N ASP A 63 -4.73 -14.44 13.56
CA ASP A 63 -4.59 -15.69 12.80
C ASP A 63 -5.54 -15.71 11.59
N GLN A 64 -6.75 -15.17 11.76
CA GLN A 64 -7.69 -14.99 10.65
C GLN A 64 -7.15 -14.01 9.61
N VAL A 65 -6.58 -12.88 10.05
CA VAL A 65 -5.98 -11.88 9.16
C VAL A 65 -4.80 -12.50 8.40
N GLN A 66 -3.92 -13.23 9.10
CA GLN A 66 -2.77 -13.93 8.52
C GLN A 66 -3.20 -14.90 7.41
N THR A 67 -4.17 -15.75 7.70
CA THR A 67 -4.70 -16.76 6.76
C THR A 67 -5.33 -16.13 5.51
N LYS A 68 -5.96 -14.96 5.66
CA LYS A 68 -6.57 -14.24 4.54
C LYS A 68 -5.51 -13.48 3.73
N ALA A 69 -4.57 -12.82 4.40
CA ALA A 69 -3.48 -12.08 3.76
C ALA A 69 -2.58 -13.01 2.92
N SER A 70 -2.31 -14.23 3.39
CA SER A 70 -1.50 -15.22 2.66
C SER A 70 -2.14 -15.69 1.34
N LYS A 71 -3.43 -15.41 1.12
CA LYS A 71 -4.16 -15.74 -0.11
C LYS A 71 -4.22 -14.58 -1.11
N ILE A 72 -3.67 -13.41 -0.76
CA ILE A 72 -3.57 -12.28 -1.69
C ILE A 72 -2.75 -12.73 -2.90
N GLY A 73 -3.28 -12.46 -4.09
CA GLY A 73 -2.60 -12.74 -5.34
C GLY A 73 -2.64 -11.53 -6.26
N LEU A 74 -1.91 -11.65 -7.38
CA LEU A 74 -1.96 -10.65 -8.44
C LEU A 74 -3.39 -10.51 -8.98
N MET A 75 -3.84 -9.26 -9.14
CA MET A 75 -5.08 -8.93 -9.83
C MET A 75 -5.12 -9.60 -11.20
N SER A 76 -6.24 -10.24 -11.54
CA SER A 76 -6.42 -10.82 -12.87
C SER A 76 -6.72 -9.73 -13.90
N ILE A 77 -6.05 -9.80 -15.05
CA ILE A 77 -6.33 -8.96 -16.21
C ILE A 77 -6.88 -9.87 -17.33
N PRO A 78 -8.03 -9.55 -17.96
CA PRO A 78 -8.62 -10.35 -19.04
C PRO A 78 -7.70 -10.56 -20.25
N TRP A 79 -7.07 -9.48 -20.72
CA TRP A 79 -6.10 -9.47 -21.82
C TRP A 79 -5.15 -8.28 -21.66
N GLN A 80 -3.98 -8.33 -22.31
CA GLN A 80 -3.02 -7.23 -22.28
C GLN A 80 -3.64 -5.92 -22.80
N GLY A 81 -3.51 -4.82 -22.05
CA GLY A 81 -4.08 -3.53 -22.43
C GLY A 81 -5.56 -3.34 -22.07
N TYR A 82 -6.15 -4.26 -21.29
CA TYR A 82 -7.53 -4.11 -20.80
C TYR A 82 -7.69 -2.77 -20.05
N ASP A 83 -8.70 -1.99 -20.43
CA ASP A 83 -8.99 -0.66 -19.88
C ASP A 83 -7.78 0.30 -19.89
N ASN A 84 -6.94 0.18 -20.93
CA ASN A 84 -5.67 0.89 -21.07
C ASN A 84 -4.71 0.68 -19.88
N ASP A 85 -4.76 -0.46 -19.20
CA ASP A 85 -3.93 -0.81 -18.03
C ASP A 85 -4.09 0.15 -16.82
N GLN A 86 -5.23 0.85 -16.71
CA GLN A 86 -5.51 1.88 -15.70
C GLN A 86 -6.02 1.33 -14.35
N GLN A 87 -5.36 0.33 -13.78
CA GLN A 87 -5.86 -0.35 -12.56
C GLN A 87 -5.26 0.16 -11.24
N THR A 88 -4.40 1.19 -11.26
CA THR A 88 -3.69 1.69 -10.07
C THR A 88 -4.13 3.12 -9.72
N ASP A 89 -5.34 3.23 -9.18
CA ASP A 89 -5.93 4.50 -8.73
C ASP A 89 -5.68 4.71 -7.22
N PHE A 90 -4.57 5.40 -6.90
CA PHE A 90 -4.21 5.74 -5.53
C PHE A 90 -5.19 6.71 -4.88
N ASP A 91 -5.71 7.70 -5.63
CA ASP A 91 -6.60 8.72 -5.10
C ASP A 91 -7.89 8.08 -4.57
N ARG A 92 -8.50 7.20 -5.37
CA ARG A 92 -9.69 6.44 -4.97
C ARG A 92 -9.38 5.51 -3.80
N ALA A 93 -8.28 4.77 -3.83
CA ALA A 93 -7.92 3.83 -2.77
C ALA A 93 -7.70 4.54 -1.42
N LEU A 94 -6.90 5.62 -1.41
CA LEU A 94 -6.58 6.39 -0.21
C LEU A 94 -7.80 7.16 0.32
N LYS A 95 -8.64 7.71 -0.56
CA LYS A 95 -9.91 8.33 -0.15
C LYS A 95 -10.84 7.30 0.49
N ASN A 96 -11.00 6.13 -0.13
CA ASN A 96 -11.91 5.08 0.35
C ASN A 96 -11.46 4.49 1.69
N ILE A 97 -10.16 4.19 1.87
CA ILE A 97 -9.68 3.68 3.16
C ILE A 97 -9.83 4.76 4.25
N GLY A 98 -9.66 6.03 3.89
CA GLY A 98 -9.90 7.16 4.78
C GLY A 98 -11.32 7.28 5.31
N ASN A 99 -12.32 6.74 4.59
CA ASN A 99 -13.71 6.67 5.01
C ASN A 99 -13.99 5.48 5.94
N LEU A 100 -13.16 4.44 5.90
CA LEU A 100 -13.32 3.22 6.70
C LEU A 100 -12.59 3.26 8.05
N MET A 101 -11.49 4.02 8.16
CA MET A 101 -10.62 3.99 9.34
C MET A 101 -11.24 4.61 10.61
N GLY A 102 -12.27 5.45 10.48
CA GLY A 102 -12.95 6.12 11.60
C GLY A 102 -12.07 7.13 12.34
N THR A 103 -12.53 7.66 13.48
CA THR A 103 -11.82 8.71 14.21
C THR A 103 -10.47 8.24 14.76
N ALA A 104 -9.43 9.07 14.60
CA ALA A 104 -8.13 8.84 15.20
C ALA A 104 -8.14 9.10 16.71
N GLY A 105 -7.58 8.18 17.49
CA GLY A 105 -7.31 8.35 18.91
C GLY A 105 -5.81 8.51 19.20
N THR A 106 -5.49 8.64 20.48
CA THR A 106 -4.12 8.86 21.00
C THR A 106 -3.35 7.56 21.27
N GLY A 107 -4.03 6.42 21.20
CA GLY A 107 -3.50 5.10 21.53
C GLY A 107 -3.39 4.82 23.02
N ALA A 108 -3.71 5.78 23.89
CA ALA A 108 -3.55 5.69 25.34
C ALA A 108 -4.49 4.67 25.99
N SER A 109 -5.62 4.34 25.35
CA SER A 109 -6.59 3.36 25.84
C SER A 109 -7.27 2.62 24.68
N ALA A 110 -7.96 1.53 25.00
CA ALA A 110 -8.74 0.77 24.01
C ALA A 110 -9.86 1.59 23.34
N GLY A 111 -10.39 2.61 24.03
CA GLY A 111 -11.41 3.51 23.52
C GLY A 111 -10.87 4.64 22.64
N SER A 112 -9.55 4.85 22.62
CA SER A 112 -8.88 5.89 21.83
C SER A 112 -7.74 5.27 21.03
N PRO A 113 -8.01 4.36 20.07
CA PRO A 113 -6.96 3.69 19.32
C PRO A 113 -6.28 4.65 18.33
N GLU A 114 -4.95 4.60 18.26
CA GLU A 114 -4.21 5.17 17.13
C GLU A 114 -4.66 4.53 15.81
N LYS A 115 -4.63 5.30 14.73
CA LYS A 115 -5.00 4.85 13.38
C LYS A 115 -3.77 4.91 12.50
N ILE A 116 -3.32 3.75 12.04
CA ILE A 116 -2.14 3.60 11.19
C ILE A 116 -2.55 2.94 9.88
N LEU A 117 -2.17 3.57 8.77
CA LEU A 117 -2.26 2.99 7.43
C LEU A 117 -0.88 2.45 7.03
N PHE A 118 -0.78 1.15 6.77
CA PHE A 118 0.37 0.57 6.07
C PHE A 118 0.09 0.60 4.57
N PHE A 119 0.90 1.33 3.82
CA PHE A 119 0.77 1.48 2.38
C PHE A 119 2.00 0.89 1.68
N VAL A 120 1.78 -0.16 0.88
CA VAL A 120 2.83 -0.88 0.15
C VAL A 120 2.60 -0.72 -1.33
N SER A 121 3.56 -0.14 -2.06
CA SER A 121 3.42 0.13 -3.50
C SER A 121 4.77 0.43 -4.15
N ASP A 122 4.83 0.36 -5.47
CA ASP A 122 5.92 0.91 -6.30
C ASP A 122 5.72 2.38 -6.66
N GLY A 123 4.65 3.01 -6.17
CA GLY A 123 4.46 4.46 -6.19
C GLY A 123 4.12 5.05 -7.55
N VAL A 124 3.81 4.25 -8.57
CA VAL A 124 3.33 4.73 -9.88
C VAL A 124 1.82 4.53 -9.98
N GLY A 125 1.10 5.64 -10.08
CA GLY A 125 -0.34 5.64 -10.38
C GLY A 125 -0.56 5.41 -11.87
N ASP A 126 -1.62 4.69 -12.21
CA ASP A 126 -2.09 4.48 -13.57
C ASP A 126 -3.61 4.41 -13.55
N ALA A 127 -4.25 5.54 -13.85
CA ALA A 127 -5.69 5.73 -13.69
C ALA A 127 -6.24 6.78 -14.66
N TYR A 128 -7.56 6.78 -14.86
CA TYR A 128 -8.22 7.80 -15.65
C TYR A 128 -8.35 9.11 -14.85
N LYS A 129 -7.47 10.09 -15.12
CA LYS A 129 -7.44 11.41 -14.48
C LYS A 129 -7.30 12.52 -15.53
N PRO A 130 -8.35 12.82 -16.32
CA PRO A 130 -8.24 13.76 -17.44
C PRO A 130 -7.91 15.20 -17.04
N SER A 131 -8.26 15.60 -15.82
CA SER A 131 -8.11 16.98 -15.32
C SER A 131 -7.29 17.13 -14.04
N THR A 132 -6.96 16.04 -13.35
CA THR A 132 -6.29 16.05 -12.04
C THR A 132 -4.93 15.34 -12.05
N CYS A 133 -4.46 14.89 -13.21
CA CYS A 133 -3.13 14.31 -13.34
C CYS A 133 -2.04 15.36 -13.04
N THR A 134 -1.03 14.98 -12.26
CA THR A 134 0.17 15.82 -11.99
C THR A 134 1.20 15.73 -13.13
N LYS A 135 0.96 14.85 -14.11
CA LYS A 135 1.76 14.68 -15.32
C LYS A 135 0.88 14.83 -16.57
N LYS A 136 1.50 14.76 -17.75
CA LYS A 136 0.77 14.78 -19.02
C LYS A 136 -0.13 13.54 -19.15
N THR A 137 -1.28 13.69 -19.78
CA THR A 137 -2.24 12.59 -20.00
C THR A 137 -2.20 12.09 -21.45
N THR A 138 -2.77 10.91 -21.68
CA THR A 138 -3.04 10.35 -23.02
C THR A 138 -4.48 9.85 -23.09
N SER A 139 -5.34 10.57 -23.80
CA SER A 139 -6.79 10.27 -23.85
C SER A 139 -7.42 10.14 -22.45
N GLY A 140 -6.98 10.97 -21.50
CA GLY A 140 -7.44 10.96 -20.11
C GLY A 140 -6.73 9.96 -19.19
N ARG A 141 -5.97 8.98 -19.73
CA ARG A 141 -5.06 8.14 -18.92
C ARG A 141 -3.95 8.98 -18.33
N CYS A 142 -3.73 8.81 -17.03
CA CYS A 142 -2.71 9.46 -16.25
C CYS A 142 -1.76 8.42 -15.68
N GLN A 143 -0.48 8.59 -16.00
CA GLN A 143 0.61 7.87 -15.36
C GLN A 143 1.48 8.89 -14.65
N GLU A 144 1.66 8.71 -13.35
CA GLU A 144 2.31 9.70 -12.49
C GLU A 144 2.92 9.04 -11.25
N PRO A 145 3.89 9.68 -10.57
CA PRO A 145 4.20 9.27 -9.20
C PRO A 145 2.98 9.53 -8.30
N ILE A 146 2.87 8.83 -7.17
CA ILE A 146 1.77 9.03 -6.22
C ILE A 146 1.46 10.53 -5.97
N ASP A 147 0.20 10.90 -6.18
CA ASP A 147 -0.35 12.18 -5.75
C ASP A 147 -0.55 12.15 -4.23
N THR A 148 0.10 13.07 -3.53
CA THR A 148 0.14 13.10 -2.06
C THR A 148 -1.06 13.78 -1.43
N THR A 149 -1.97 14.34 -2.22
CA THR A 149 -3.16 15.06 -1.75
C THR A 149 -3.99 14.23 -0.77
N GLN A 150 -4.28 12.97 -1.10
CA GLN A 150 -5.03 12.10 -0.17
C GLN A 150 -4.20 11.68 1.04
N CYS A 151 -2.87 11.53 0.90
CA CYS A 151 -2.01 11.28 2.06
C CYS A 151 -2.06 12.44 3.06
N GLU A 152 -2.11 13.69 2.59
CA GLU A 152 -2.29 14.87 3.44
C GLU A 152 -3.65 14.89 4.14
N VAL A 153 -4.72 14.58 3.42
CA VAL A 153 -6.07 14.45 4.01
C VAL A 153 -6.08 13.41 5.14
N LEU A 154 -5.46 12.24 4.93
CA LEU A 154 -5.37 11.19 5.94
C LEU A 154 -4.52 11.61 7.14
N LYS A 155 -3.37 12.26 6.92
CA LYS A 155 -2.52 12.78 7.99
C LYS A 155 -3.23 13.87 8.82
N ASN A 156 -3.99 14.75 8.16
CA ASN A 156 -4.79 15.80 8.81
C ASN A 156 -5.95 15.22 9.64
N LYS A 157 -6.43 14.01 9.33
CA LYS A 157 -7.37 13.25 10.18
C LYS A 157 -6.70 12.64 11.43
N GLY A 158 -5.38 12.83 11.61
CA GLY A 158 -4.61 12.27 12.71
C GLY A 158 -4.10 10.85 12.44
N TYR A 159 -4.19 10.35 11.20
CA TYR A 159 -3.66 9.03 10.88
C TYR A 159 -2.15 9.09 10.65
N ARG A 160 -1.45 8.03 11.08
CA ARG A 160 -0.06 7.81 10.70
C ARG A 160 -0.01 6.93 9.46
N ILE A 161 0.83 7.27 8.49
CA ILE A 161 1.00 6.48 7.25
C ILE A 161 2.40 5.88 7.26
N ALA A 162 2.49 4.56 7.35
CA ALA A 162 3.71 3.81 7.13
C ALA A 162 3.79 3.36 5.68
N VAL A 163 4.78 3.85 4.95
CA VAL A 163 4.96 3.56 3.53
C VAL A 163 6.13 2.60 3.35
N LEU A 164 5.87 1.50 2.67
CA LEU A 164 6.88 0.61 2.14
C LEU A 164 6.91 0.78 0.62
N TYR A 165 7.94 1.46 0.12
CA TYR A 165 8.17 1.64 -1.30
C TYR A 165 8.94 0.45 -1.85
N THR A 166 8.30 -0.37 -2.68
CA THR A 166 8.97 -1.42 -3.44
C THR A 166 9.50 -0.81 -4.73
N THR A 167 10.82 -0.65 -4.87
CA THR A 167 11.41 0.19 -5.92
C THR A 167 10.84 -0.10 -7.32
N TYR A 168 10.39 0.95 -8.01
CA TYR A 168 9.95 0.84 -9.40
C TYR A 168 11.15 0.48 -10.27
N LEU A 169 11.05 -0.58 -11.07
CA LEU A 169 12.18 -1.03 -11.89
C LEU A 169 12.11 -0.40 -13.28
N PRO A 170 13.22 0.18 -13.78
CA PRO A 170 13.25 0.77 -15.12
C PRO A 170 13.06 -0.29 -16.21
N LEU A 171 12.38 0.08 -17.29
CA LEU A 171 12.19 -0.75 -18.48
C LEU A 171 12.86 -0.08 -19.70
N PRO A 172 14.21 -0.03 -19.77
CA PRO A 172 14.93 0.82 -20.72
C PRO A 172 14.69 0.45 -22.21
N THR A 173 14.25 -0.77 -22.49
CA THR A 173 13.93 -1.25 -23.84
C THR A 173 12.47 -1.01 -24.24
N ASN A 174 11.62 -0.52 -23.32
CA ASN A 174 10.19 -0.31 -23.57
C ASN A 174 9.91 1.16 -23.93
N ASP A 175 9.39 1.40 -25.14
CA ASP A 175 9.12 2.75 -25.64
C ASP A 175 8.04 3.49 -24.86
N TRP A 176 7.03 2.77 -24.35
CA TRP A 176 5.98 3.36 -23.53
C TRP A 176 6.56 3.89 -22.21
N TYR A 177 7.33 3.07 -21.49
CA TYR A 177 8.04 3.45 -20.28
C TYR A 177 8.95 4.68 -20.52
N LYS A 178 9.76 4.66 -21.58
CA LYS A 178 10.66 5.78 -21.92
C LYS A 178 9.89 7.09 -22.13
N LYS A 179 8.69 7.03 -22.72
CA LYS A 179 7.88 8.21 -23.03
C LYS A 179 7.04 8.72 -21.86
N TRP A 180 6.55 7.81 -21.02
CA TRP A 180 5.50 8.11 -20.03
C TRP A 180 5.95 8.00 -18.58
N ILE A 181 6.90 7.12 -18.23
CA ILE A 181 7.32 6.88 -16.83
C ILE A 181 8.71 7.42 -16.53
N SER A 182 9.69 7.09 -17.40
CA SER A 182 11.09 7.53 -17.26
C SER A 182 11.24 9.02 -16.93
N PRO A 183 10.48 9.96 -17.55
CA PRO A 183 10.61 11.39 -17.26
C PRO A 183 10.37 11.80 -15.80
N PHE A 184 9.64 11.00 -15.02
CA PHE A 184 9.37 11.29 -13.60
C PHE A 184 9.88 10.22 -12.64
N GLN A 185 10.51 9.13 -13.12
CA GLN A 185 10.85 7.99 -12.25
C GLN A 185 11.68 8.40 -11.02
N SER A 186 12.58 9.38 -11.17
CA SER A 186 13.40 9.90 -10.07
C SER A 186 12.59 10.61 -8.98
N GLU A 187 11.34 11.02 -9.26
CA GLU A 187 10.45 11.67 -8.28
C GLU A 187 9.72 10.65 -7.39
N ILE A 188 9.59 9.38 -7.82
CA ILE A 188 8.79 8.36 -7.13
C ILE A 188 9.23 8.18 -5.68
N PRO A 189 10.53 8.00 -5.34
CA PRO A 189 10.94 7.77 -3.96
C PRO A 189 10.58 8.95 -3.05
N THR A 190 10.85 10.18 -3.49
CA THR A 190 10.55 11.39 -2.72
C THR A 190 9.04 11.58 -2.52
N ARG A 191 8.22 11.27 -3.53
CA ARG A 191 6.75 11.36 -3.43
C ARG A 191 6.17 10.30 -2.49
N MET A 192 6.69 9.08 -2.55
CA MET A 192 6.34 8.02 -1.59
C MET A 192 6.75 8.39 -0.16
N GLN A 193 7.92 8.98 0.01
CA GLN A 193 8.39 9.47 1.31
C GLN A 193 7.52 10.62 1.84
N SER A 194 7.08 11.55 1.00
CA SER A 194 6.19 12.65 1.43
C SER A 194 4.78 12.18 1.79
N CYS A 195 4.31 11.07 1.21
CA CYS A 195 3.06 10.44 1.63
C CYS A 195 3.16 9.88 3.06
N ALA A 196 4.33 9.35 3.45
CA ALA A 196 4.56 8.78 4.77
C ALA A 196 4.50 9.82 5.90
N SER A 197 4.18 9.36 7.10
CA SER A 197 4.42 10.13 8.32
C SER A 197 5.91 10.12 8.70
N PRO A 198 6.38 11.12 9.47
CA PRO A 198 7.79 11.22 9.84
C PRO A 198 8.37 9.91 10.40
N GLY A 199 9.48 9.47 9.82
CA GLY A 199 10.19 8.25 10.22
C GLY A 199 9.53 6.93 9.81
N LEU A 200 8.41 6.94 9.07
CA LEU A 200 7.67 5.75 8.66
C LEU A 200 7.76 5.47 7.14
N TYR A 201 8.90 5.75 6.52
CA TYR A 201 9.17 5.45 5.11
C TYR A 201 10.36 4.50 4.99
N PHE A 202 10.15 3.35 4.33
CA PHE A 202 11.20 2.40 4.01
C PHE A 202 11.17 2.14 2.50
N GLU A 203 12.34 2.16 1.86
CA GLU A 203 12.51 1.68 0.49
C GLU A 203 13.12 0.27 0.54
N VAL A 204 12.58 -0.63 -0.28
CA VAL A 204 13.08 -1.99 -0.42
C VAL A 204 13.17 -2.39 -1.88
N SER A 205 14.17 -3.22 -2.16
CA SER A 205 14.25 -3.87 -3.47
C SER A 205 13.01 -4.75 -3.69
N PRO A 206 12.55 -4.94 -4.94
CA PRO A 206 11.33 -5.70 -5.21
C PRO A 206 11.34 -7.18 -4.85
N SER A 207 12.51 -7.77 -4.59
CA SER A 207 12.68 -9.22 -4.40
C SER A 207 13.22 -9.60 -3.03
N GLN A 208 13.69 -8.64 -2.22
CA GLN A 208 14.37 -8.93 -0.94
C GLN A 208 14.04 -7.86 0.10
N GLY A 209 13.94 -8.29 1.37
CA GLY A 209 13.81 -7.40 2.53
C GLY A 209 12.42 -6.82 2.79
N ILE A 210 11.39 -7.17 2.01
CA ILE A 210 10.01 -6.69 2.22
C ILE A 210 9.50 -7.11 3.60
N GLU A 211 9.69 -8.38 3.99
CA GLU A 211 9.26 -8.91 5.28
C GLU A 211 9.95 -8.19 6.45
N ASP A 212 11.28 -8.08 6.40
CA ASP A 212 12.07 -7.37 7.42
C ASP A 212 11.68 -5.89 7.52
N ALA A 213 11.46 -5.21 6.40
CA ALA A 213 11.05 -3.82 6.38
C ALA A 213 9.63 -3.61 6.91
N MET A 214 8.67 -4.48 6.58
CA MET A 214 7.33 -4.43 7.16
C MET A 214 7.37 -4.61 8.68
N ASN A 215 8.15 -5.60 9.15
CA ASN A 215 8.34 -5.84 10.57
C ASN A 215 9.02 -4.66 11.26
N ALA A 216 10.07 -4.09 10.67
CA ALA A 216 10.77 -2.93 11.21
C ALA A 216 9.87 -1.68 11.30
N LEU A 217 9.08 -1.40 10.25
CA LEU A 217 8.09 -0.33 10.27
C LEU A 217 7.07 -0.53 11.40
N PHE A 218 6.54 -1.74 11.55
CA PHE A 218 5.59 -2.05 12.61
C PHE A 218 6.19 -1.92 14.00
N LEU A 219 7.36 -2.50 14.23
CA LEU A 219 8.07 -2.39 15.50
C LEU A 219 8.37 -0.93 15.83
N LYS A 220 8.76 -0.12 14.84
CA LYS A 220 8.97 1.32 15.01
C LYS A 220 7.69 2.04 15.43
N ILE A 221 6.55 1.71 14.83
CA ILE A 221 5.25 2.29 15.20
C ILE A 221 4.89 1.97 16.65
N VAL A 222 5.00 0.70 17.05
CA VAL A 222 4.58 0.26 18.39
C VAL A 222 5.59 0.57 19.50
N SER A 223 6.85 0.89 19.15
CA SER A 223 7.90 1.29 20.09
C SER A 223 8.10 2.81 20.21
N THR A 224 7.47 3.62 19.34
CA THR A 224 7.60 5.09 19.40
C THR A 224 7.12 5.60 20.77
N PRO A 225 7.98 6.25 21.58
CA PRO A 225 7.57 6.84 22.84
C PRO A 225 6.50 7.90 22.59
N ARG A 226 5.40 7.79 23.32
CA ARG A 226 4.28 8.72 23.19
C ARG A 226 4.59 9.96 24.02
N LEU A 227 4.98 11.04 23.38
CA LEU A 227 4.96 12.35 24.04
C LEU A 227 3.49 12.69 24.27
N ALA A 228 3.04 12.57 25.52
CA ALA A 228 1.79 13.17 25.94
C ALA A 228 2.02 14.69 25.94
N SER A 229 1.43 15.38 24.96
CA SER A 229 1.24 16.83 25.01
C SER A 229 -0.07 17.14 25.71
#